data_AF-A0A2A4JMU9-F1
#
_entry.id   AF-A0A2A4JMU9-F1
#
_cell.length_a   1.000
_cell.length_b   1.000
_cell.length_c   1.000
_cell.angle_alpha   90.00
_cell.angle_beta   90.00
_cell.angle_gamma   90.00
#
_symmetry.space_group_name_H-M   'P 1'
#
loop_
_entity.id
_entity.type
_entity.pdbx_description
1 polymer ?
#
loop_
_entity_poly.entity_id
_entity_poly.type
_entity_poly.pdbx_seq_one_letter_code
_entity_poly.pdbx_strand_id
1 'polypeptide(L)'
;MWWFIVFCVIGVNGQNVTENDEPPQSIFDYHSMPALSELDDFDLCLKKPEAVYCIVDLVLLEDETPLYQFIKNFSTLSYKNYEHTKLHRGVCGSQHCGMNTSHADAGNSTADTLKACLNATIHQGYGLQVDSLSVRYCKTQDDSLPHDVLDYVVGVLLLALLLVNLGCSLYYFFWPVEKEK
;
A
#
# COMPACT_ATOMS: atom_id res chain seq x y z
N MET A 1 43.98 43.52 47.70
CA MET A 1 42.89 42.63 47.26
C MET A 1 43.40 41.83 46.08
N TRP A 2 43.52 40.53 46.32
CA TRP A 2 44.34 39.55 45.59
C TRP A 2 43.65 39.13 44.29
N TRP A 3 44.37 39.17 43.18
CA TRP A 3 43.97 38.55 41.91
C TRP A 3 44.14 37.03 42.01
N PHE A 4 43.04 36.30 41.88
CA PHE A 4 43.05 34.89 41.50
C PHE A 4 42.04 34.71 40.37
N ILE A 5 42.53 34.69 39.13
CA ILE A 5 41.83 34.01 38.03
C ILE A 5 42.84 33.03 37.44
N VAL A 6 42.63 31.77 37.81
CA VAL A 6 43.33 30.59 37.33
C VAL A 6 42.87 30.35 35.90
N PHE A 7 43.76 30.56 34.92
CA PHE A 7 43.59 29.98 33.59
C PHE A 7 44.04 28.52 33.65
N CYS A 8 43.08 27.61 33.77
CA CYS A 8 43.29 26.19 33.51
C CYS A 8 43.56 26.02 32.02
N VAL A 9 44.83 25.91 31.63
CA VAL A 9 45.22 25.39 30.32
C VAL A 9 45.01 23.88 30.37
N ILE A 10 43.82 23.42 30.03
CA ILE A 10 43.62 22.02 29.66
C ILE A 10 44.11 21.92 28.23
N GLY A 11 45.32 21.37 28.07
CA GLY A 11 45.80 20.93 26.77
C GLY A 11 44.83 19.88 26.24
N VAL A 12 44.00 20.26 25.28
CA VAL A 12 43.27 19.31 24.46
C VAL A 12 44.31 18.69 23.53
N ASN A 13 44.79 17.51 23.91
CA ASN A 13 45.46 16.62 22.98
C ASN A 13 44.42 16.29 21.91
N GLY A 14 44.49 16.98 20.77
CA GLY A 14 43.72 16.64 19.60
C GLY A 14 44.12 15.23 19.18
N GLN A 15 43.25 14.26 19.45
CA GLN A 15 43.27 13.03 18.68
C GLN A 15 42.83 13.44 17.28
N ASN A 16 43.78 13.42 16.33
CA ASN A 16 43.49 13.44 14.91
C ASN A 16 42.56 12.25 14.65
N VAL A 17 41.26 12.53 14.54
CA VAL A 17 40.27 11.57 14.07
C VAL A 17 40.69 11.26 12.65
N THR A 18 41.26 10.08 12.45
CA THR A 18 41.50 9.51 11.14
C THR A 18 40.14 9.36 10.47
N GLU A 19 39.86 10.32 9.60
CA GLU A 19 39.14 10.12 8.34
C GLU A 19 39.62 8.79 7.75
N ASN A 20 38.78 7.76 7.83
CA ASN A 20 38.73 6.53 7.01
C ASN A 20 37.92 5.45 7.74
N ASP A 21 36.66 5.73 8.03
CA ASP A 21 35.64 4.68 8.25
C ASP A 21 34.39 5.10 7.46
N GLU A 22 34.54 5.22 6.14
CA GLU A 22 33.38 5.09 5.26
C GLU A 22 32.93 3.62 5.41
N PRO A 23 31.74 3.35 5.96
CA PRO A 23 31.27 1.98 6.13
C PRO A 23 31.32 1.30 4.77
N PRO A 24 31.74 0.02 4.70
CA PRO A 24 31.86 -0.69 3.43
C PRO A 24 30.54 -0.53 2.69
N GLN A 25 30.60 0.08 1.50
CA GLN A 25 29.41 0.28 0.67
C GLN A 25 28.69 -1.06 0.55
N SER A 26 27.47 -1.13 1.08
CA SER A 26 26.70 -2.36 1.08
C SER A 26 26.43 -2.75 -0.37
N ILE A 27 26.72 -4.01 -0.72
CA ILE A 27 26.52 -4.56 -2.08
C ILE A 27 25.07 -4.34 -2.55
N PHE A 28 24.13 -4.25 -1.62
CA PHE A 28 22.73 -3.94 -1.85
C PHE A 28 22.36 -2.63 -1.17
N ASP A 29 21.46 -1.89 -1.82
CA ASP A 29 20.79 -0.71 -1.28
C ASP A 29 19.28 -0.96 -1.22
N TYR A 30 18.53 -0.04 -0.62
CA TYR A 30 17.08 -0.07 -0.54
C TYR A 30 16.43 -0.33 -1.91
N HIS A 31 16.94 0.29 -2.97
CA HIS A 31 16.43 0.13 -4.34
C HIS A 31 16.76 -1.22 -4.99
N SER A 32 17.63 -2.04 -4.37
CA SER A 32 17.87 -3.41 -4.81
C SER A 32 16.72 -4.35 -4.42
N MET A 33 15.92 -3.99 -3.42
CA MET A 33 14.79 -4.79 -2.96
C MET A 33 13.57 -4.60 -3.87
N PRO A 34 12.68 -5.60 -3.98
CA PRO A 34 11.36 -5.41 -4.56
C PRO A 34 10.59 -4.31 -3.84
N ALA A 35 9.80 -3.54 -4.59
CA ALA A 35 8.88 -2.56 -4.02
C ALA A 35 7.94 -3.25 -3.01
N LEU A 36 7.73 -2.63 -1.84
CA LEU A 36 6.85 -3.18 -0.81
C LEU A 36 5.42 -3.34 -1.33
N SER A 37 4.94 -2.32 -2.05
CA SER A 37 3.61 -2.29 -2.66
C SER A 37 3.73 -1.81 -4.09
N GLU A 38 3.18 -2.57 -5.03
CA GLU A 38 3.20 -2.25 -6.45
C GLU A 38 1.87 -2.70 -7.07
N LEU A 39 1.14 -1.75 -7.64
CA LEU A 39 -0.20 -1.99 -8.16
C LEU A 39 -0.22 -1.61 -9.64
N ASP A 40 -0.66 -2.55 -10.47
CA ASP A 40 -1.07 -2.26 -11.84
C ASP A 40 -2.22 -1.24 -11.84
N ASP A 41 -2.31 -0.48 -12.93
CA ASP A 41 -3.37 0.50 -13.13
C ASP A 41 -4.74 -0.20 -13.21
N PHE A 42 -5.54 -0.01 -12.16
CA PHE A 42 -6.84 -0.64 -11.97
C PHE A 42 -7.82 -0.26 -13.08
N ASP A 43 -7.96 1.04 -13.33
CA ASP A 43 -8.92 1.58 -14.29
C ASP A 43 -8.54 1.19 -15.72
N LEU A 44 -7.24 1.21 -16.03
CA LEU A 44 -6.73 0.78 -17.33
C LEU A 44 -6.92 -0.71 -17.56
N CYS A 45 -6.76 -1.53 -16.52
CA CYS A 45 -6.99 -2.98 -16.58
C CYS A 45 -8.47 -3.28 -16.87
N LEU A 46 -9.38 -2.74 -16.05
CA LEU A 46 -10.82 -3.03 -16.14
C LEU A 46 -11.53 -2.36 -17.31
N LYS A 47 -10.85 -1.47 -18.05
CA LYS A 47 -11.36 -0.95 -19.33
C LYS A 47 -11.51 -2.05 -20.38
N LYS A 48 -10.73 -3.14 -20.29
CA LYS A 48 -10.79 -4.26 -21.24
C LYS A 48 -11.93 -5.21 -20.84
N PRO A 49 -12.71 -5.72 -21.81
CA PRO A 49 -13.73 -6.73 -21.53
C PRO A 49 -13.05 -8.00 -21.01
N GLU A 50 -13.75 -8.72 -20.13
CA GLU A 50 -13.28 -9.97 -19.49
C GLU A 50 -12.00 -9.82 -18.65
N ALA A 51 -11.58 -8.58 -18.35
CA ALA A 51 -10.43 -8.34 -17.51
C ALA A 51 -10.71 -8.70 -16.04
N VAL A 52 -9.70 -9.31 -15.42
CA VAL A 52 -9.67 -9.56 -13.97
C VAL A 52 -8.49 -8.82 -13.38
N TYR A 53 -8.78 -8.05 -12.33
CA TYR A 53 -7.81 -7.38 -11.50
C TYR A 53 -7.84 -7.96 -10.09
N CYS A 54 -6.71 -8.37 -9.54
CA CYS A 54 -6.64 -8.97 -8.21
C CYS A 54 -5.67 -8.22 -7.31
N ILE A 55 -6.05 -8.07 -6.04
CA ILE A 55 -5.15 -7.64 -4.97
C ILE A 55 -4.67 -8.88 -4.22
N VAL A 56 -3.36 -9.02 -4.08
CA VAL A 56 -2.71 -10.15 -3.42
C VAL A 56 -1.63 -9.70 -2.45
N ASP A 57 -1.46 -10.48 -1.40
CA ASP A 57 -0.35 -10.39 -0.46
C ASP A 57 0.51 -11.64 -0.65
N LEU A 58 1.83 -11.47 -0.80
CA LEU A 58 2.76 -12.58 -1.01
C LEU A 58 3.92 -12.53 -0.03
N VAL A 59 4.43 -13.71 0.32
CA VAL A 59 5.56 -13.89 1.24
C VAL A 59 6.72 -14.47 0.47
N LEU A 60 7.88 -13.84 0.57
CA LEU A 60 9.11 -14.35 -0.03
C LEU A 60 9.57 -15.62 0.67
N LEU A 61 10.07 -16.58 -0.12
CA LEU A 61 10.67 -17.80 0.39
C LEU A 61 11.99 -17.49 1.07
N GLU A 62 12.19 -18.09 2.25
CA GLU A 62 13.46 -18.00 2.95
C GLU A 62 14.56 -18.70 2.16
N ASP A 63 15.61 -17.96 1.81
CA ASP A 63 16.73 -18.48 1.03
C ASP A 63 18.09 -17.93 1.52
N GLU A 64 19.18 -18.58 1.14
CA GLU A 64 20.56 -18.18 1.44
C GLU A 64 21.10 -17.13 0.45
N THR A 65 20.27 -16.65 -0.48
CA THR A 65 20.69 -15.61 -1.43
C THR A 65 21.09 -14.32 -0.70
N PRO A 66 22.17 -13.65 -1.14
CA PRO A 66 22.62 -12.42 -0.50
C PRO A 66 21.55 -11.32 -0.44
N LEU A 67 20.68 -11.26 -1.46
CA LEU A 67 19.57 -10.32 -1.51
C LEU A 67 18.48 -10.65 -0.48
N TYR A 68 18.08 -11.92 -0.32
CA TYR A 68 17.10 -12.29 0.69
C TYR A 68 17.61 -11.99 2.11
N GLN A 69 18.87 -12.32 2.38
CA GLN A 69 19.49 -12.02 3.68
C GLN A 69 19.54 -10.51 3.96
N PHE A 70 19.81 -9.70 2.93
CA PHE A 70 19.72 -8.25 3.04
C PHE A 70 18.30 -7.79 3.37
N ILE A 71 17.28 -8.27 2.63
CA ILE A 71 15.86 -7.95 2.86
C ILE A 71 15.44 -8.33 4.30
N LYS A 72 15.81 -9.53 4.74
CA LYS A 72 15.48 -10.04 6.08
C LYS A 72 16.13 -9.18 7.16
N ASN A 73 17.43 -8.87 7.01
CA ASN A 73 18.15 -8.02 7.95
C ASN A 73 17.58 -6.60 8.00
N PHE A 74 17.28 -6.00 6.84
CA PHE A 74 16.64 -4.69 6.75
C PHE A 74 15.28 -4.68 7.47
N SER A 75 14.49 -5.74 7.30
CA SER A 75 13.15 -5.90 7.88
C SER A 75 13.14 -6.17 9.40
N THR A 76 14.28 -6.52 10.00
CA THR A 76 14.35 -6.80 11.46
C THR A 76 14.11 -5.55 12.32
N LEU A 77 14.43 -4.37 11.79
CA LEU A 77 14.24 -3.09 12.48
C LEU A 77 12.81 -2.56 12.27
N SER A 78 11.81 -3.32 12.73
CA SER A 78 10.38 -3.05 12.49
C SER A 78 9.87 -1.68 12.94
N TYR A 79 10.59 -1.01 13.85
CA TYR A 79 10.26 0.34 14.32
C TYR A 79 10.67 1.46 13.35
N LYS A 80 11.50 1.15 12.35
CA LYS A 80 11.97 2.09 11.31
C LYS A 80 11.68 1.60 9.91
N ASN A 81 11.69 0.29 9.71
CA ASN A 81 11.63 -0.35 8.41
C ASN A 81 10.38 -1.22 8.32
N TYR A 82 9.74 -1.20 7.15
CA TYR A 82 8.66 -2.12 6.84
C TYR A 82 9.21 -3.53 6.61
N GLU A 83 8.34 -4.52 6.79
CA GLU A 83 8.67 -5.92 6.56
C GLU A 83 8.67 -6.23 5.06
N HIS A 84 9.83 -6.12 4.40
CA HIS A 84 10.01 -6.34 2.96
C HIS A 84 10.02 -7.83 2.56
N THR A 85 9.88 -8.76 3.51
CA THR A 85 9.61 -10.17 3.23
C THR A 85 8.16 -10.42 2.81
N LYS A 86 7.25 -9.48 3.08
CA LYS A 86 5.85 -9.51 2.68
C LYS A 86 5.59 -8.40 1.68
N LEU A 87 5.14 -8.76 0.49
CA LEU A 87 4.91 -7.83 -0.61
C LEU A 87 3.43 -7.76 -0.94
N HIS A 88 2.96 -6.55 -1.21
CA HIS A 88 1.59 -6.28 -1.65
C HIS A 88 1.59 -6.02 -3.16
N ARG A 89 0.69 -6.68 -3.89
CA ARG A 89 0.60 -6.54 -5.34
C ARG A 89 -0.84 -6.35 -5.81
N GLY A 90 -1.03 -5.39 -6.71
CA GLY A 90 -2.22 -5.29 -7.54
C GLY A 90 -1.90 -5.75 -8.95
N VAL A 91 -2.57 -6.78 -9.43
CA VAL A 91 -2.20 -7.47 -10.68
C VAL A 91 -3.37 -7.46 -11.64
N CYS A 92 -3.13 -6.96 -12.84
CA CYS A 92 -4.01 -7.17 -13.99
C CYS A 92 -3.80 -8.59 -14.53
N GLY A 93 -4.43 -9.56 -13.87
CA GLY A 93 -4.26 -10.99 -14.13
C GLY A 93 -4.57 -11.38 -15.58
N SER A 94 -5.50 -10.67 -16.22
CA SER A 94 -5.84 -10.91 -17.63
C SER A 94 -4.71 -10.61 -18.62
N GLN A 95 -3.89 -9.60 -18.34
CA GLN A 95 -2.79 -9.20 -19.21
C GLN A 95 -1.49 -9.93 -18.89
N HIS A 96 -1.19 -10.11 -17.60
CA HIS A 96 0.13 -10.58 -17.16
C HIS A 96 0.15 -12.08 -16.83
N CYS A 97 -1.00 -12.65 -16.42
CA CYS A 97 -1.09 -14.02 -15.92
C CYS A 97 -2.08 -14.90 -16.69
N GLY A 98 -2.59 -14.44 -17.84
CA GLY A 98 -3.50 -15.21 -18.69
C GLY A 98 -4.84 -15.56 -18.04
N MET A 99 -5.27 -14.77 -17.06
CA MET A 99 -6.52 -15.02 -16.33
C MET A 99 -7.74 -14.49 -17.11
N ASN A 100 -8.89 -15.08 -16.85
CA ASN A 100 -10.19 -14.66 -17.38
C ASN A 100 -11.20 -14.56 -16.23
N THR A 101 -12.44 -14.23 -16.55
CA THR A 101 -13.53 -14.04 -15.58
C THR A 101 -13.82 -15.24 -14.68
N SER A 102 -13.38 -16.47 -15.02
CA SER A 102 -13.53 -17.61 -14.10
C SER A 102 -12.68 -17.50 -12.83
N HIS A 103 -11.69 -16.60 -12.83
CA HIS A 103 -10.82 -16.35 -11.70
C HIS A 103 -11.25 -15.16 -10.82
N ALA A 104 -12.45 -14.61 -11.06
CA ALA A 104 -12.98 -13.50 -10.28
C ALA A 104 -13.39 -13.90 -8.86
N ASP A 105 -13.54 -15.20 -8.59
CA ASP A 105 -14.00 -15.77 -7.33
C ASP A 105 -12.99 -15.69 -6.17
N ALA A 106 -11.76 -15.23 -6.45
CA ALA A 106 -10.65 -15.18 -5.49
C ALA A 106 -10.39 -16.52 -4.77
N GLY A 107 -10.73 -17.64 -5.41
CA GLY A 107 -10.57 -18.98 -4.85
C GLY A 107 -9.14 -19.52 -4.90
N ASN A 108 -8.97 -20.79 -4.51
CA ASN A 108 -7.66 -21.45 -4.48
C ASN A 108 -7.01 -21.54 -5.88
N SER A 109 -7.80 -21.81 -6.92
CA SER A 109 -7.31 -21.87 -8.31
C SER A 109 -6.71 -20.54 -8.78
N THR A 110 -7.36 -19.44 -8.40
CA THR A 110 -6.92 -18.07 -8.64
C THR A 110 -5.63 -17.77 -7.90
N ALA A 111 -5.53 -18.17 -6.63
CA ALA A 111 -4.32 -18.04 -5.82
C ALA A 111 -3.14 -18.82 -6.43
N ASP A 112 -3.36 -20.07 -6.85
CA ASP A 112 -2.31 -20.91 -7.45
C ASP A 112 -1.79 -20.33 -8.77
N THR A 113 -2.69 -19.84 -9.62
CA THR A 113 -2.36 -19.20 -10.90
C THR A 113 -1.53 -17.93 -10.68
N LEU A 114 -1.98 -17.07 -9.76
CA LEU A 114 -1.26 -15.83 -9.42
C LEU A 114 0.08 -16.12 -8.76
N LYS A 115 0.15 -17.12 -7.88
CA LYS A 115 1.40 -17.55 -7.25
C LYS A 115 2.42 -18.00 -8.29
N ALA A 116 2.02 -18.85 -9.23
CA ALA A 116 2.92 -19.31 -10.28
C ALA A 116 3.43 -18.15 -11.16
N CYS A 117 2.52 -17.25 -11.56
CA CYS A 117 2.82 -16.07 -12.37
C CYS A 117 3.80 -15.11 -11.65
N LEU A 118 3.47 -14.71 -10.42
CA LEU A 118 4.29 -13.77 -9.64
C LEU A 118 5.60 -14.38 -9.18
N ASN A 119 5.64 -15.68 -8.89
CA ASN A 119 6.89 -16.37 -8.61
C ASN A 119 7.84 -16.29 -9.81
N ALA A 120 7.35 -16.52 -11.03
CA ALA A 120 8.17 -16.38 -12.23
C ALA A 120 8.68 -14.94 -12.43
N THR A 121 7.81 -13.94 -12.27
CA THR A 121 8.16 -12.51 -12.42
C THR A 121 9.19 -12.06 -11.38
N ILE A 122 8.98 -12.38 -10.10
CA ILE A 122 9.89 -12.02 -9.01
C ILE A 122 11.22 -12.76 -9.14
N HIS A 123 11.19 -14.03 -9.50
CA HIS A 123 12.41 -14.82 -9.72
C HIS A 123 13.22 -14.27 -10.90
N GLN A 124 12.58 -13.87 -11.98
CA GLN A 124 13.27 -13.28 -13.12
C GLN A 124 13.87 -11.90 -12.80
N GLY A 125 13.17 -11.06 -12.03
CA GLY A 125 13.62 -9.70 -11.69
C GLY A 125 14.69 -9.65 -10.59
N TYR A 126 14.55 -10.49 -9.56
CA TYR A 126 15.34 -10.40 -8.33
C TYR A 126 16.05 -11.70 -7.93
N GLY A 127 15.77 -12.82 -8.60
CA GLY A 127 16.27 -14.14 -8.20
C GLY A 127 15.64 -14.65 -6.89
N LEU A 128 14.53 -14.07 -6.46
CA LEU A 128 13.80 -14.44 -5.24
C LEU A 128 12.61 -15.34 -5.58
N GLN A 129 12.19 -16.18 -4.64
CA GLN A 129 11.04 -17.06 -4.80
C GLN A 129 9.90 -16.66 -3.88
N VAL A 130 8.68 -17.05 -4.23
CA VAL A 130 7.47 -16.80 -3.43
C VAL A 130 7.06 -18.08 -2.70
N ASP A 131 7.01 -18.02 -1.37
CA ASP A 131 6.60 -19.14 -0.52
C ASP A 131 5.08 -19.31 -0.49
N SER A 132 4.36 -18.24 -0.16
CA SER A 132 2.91 -18.24 -0.05
C SER A 132 2.31 -16.97 -0.65
N LEU A 133 1.08 -17.10 -1.16
CA LEU A 133 0.31 -16.01 -1.73
C LEU A 133 -1.13 -16.13 -1.24
N SER A 134 -1.68 -15.04 -0.74
CA SER A 134 -3.08 -14.92 -0.38
C SER A 134 -3.76 -13.89 -1.28
N VAL A 135 -4.91 -14.27 -1.83
CA VAL A 135 -5.75 -13.37 -2.63
C VAL A 135 -6.68 -12.64 -1.68
N ARG A 136 -6.66 -11.30 -1.71
CA ARG A 136 -7.55 -10.49 -0.88
C ARG A 136 -8.91 -10.33 -1.53
N TYR A 137 -8.92 -9.94 -2.80
CA TYR A 137 -10.11 -9.88 -3.64
C TYR A 137 -9.70 -9.77 -5.10
N CYS A 138 -10.63 -10.13 -5.98
CA CYS A 138 -10.54 -9.87 -7.41
C CYS A 138 -11.77 -9.09 -7.87
N LYS A 139 -11.57 -8.26 -8.89
CA LYS A 139 -12.58 -7.41 -9.52
C LYS A 139 -12.60 -7.63 -11.01
N THR A 140 -13.78 -7.47 -11.60
CA THR A 140 -14.02 -7.50 -13.04
C THR A 140 -14.72 -6.23 -13.47
N GLN A 141 -14.81 -6.01 -14.79
CA GLN A 141 -15.47 -4.83 -15.35
C GLN A 141 -16.95 -4.70 -14.91
N ASP A 142 -17.68 -5.81 -14.83
CA ASP A 142 -19.11 -5.83 -14.53
C ASP A 142 -19.42 -5.89 -13.02
N ASP A 143 -18.40 -5.78 -12.17
CA ASP A 143 -18.56 -5.96 -10.73
C ASP A 143 -19.15 -4.70 -10.07
N SER A 144 -20.48 -4.57 -10.12
CA SER A 144 -21.21 -3.52 -9.40
C SER A 144 -21.35 -3.89 -7.93
N LEU A 145 -21.01 -2.96 -7.02
CA LEU A 145 -21.31 -3.12 -5.61
C LEU A 145 -22.84 -3.15 -5.42
N PRO A 146 -23.42 -4.22 -4.84
CA PRO A 146 -24.83 -4.24 -4.54
C PRO A 146 -25.13 -3.22 -3.45
N HIS A 147 -26.27 -2.53 -3.56
CA HIS A 147 -26.72 -1.59 -2.55
C HIS A 147 -27.06 -2.36 -1.28
N ASP A 148 -26.45 -2.00 -0.16
CA ASP A 148 -26.74 -2.61 1.13
C ASP A 148 -27.84 -1.84 1.88
N VAL A 149 -28.28 -2.38 3.02
CA VAL A 149 -29.32 -1.75 3.85
C VAL A 149 -28.89 -0.35 4.31
N LEU A 150 -27.60 -0.15 4.55
CA LEU A 150 -27.06 1.11 5.03
C LEU A 150 -27.18 2.19 3.94
N ASP A 151 -26.88 1.86 2.70
CA ASP A 151 -27.04 2.75 1.55
C ASP A 151 -28.48 3.27 1.43
N TYR A 152 -29.46 2.37 1.53
CA TYR A 152 -30.87 2.75 1.51
C TYR A 152 -31.27 3.64 2.69
N VAL A 153 -30.82 3.31 3.91
CA VAL A 153 -31.14 4.08 5.11
C VAL A 153 -30.58 5.51 5.02
N VAL A 154 -29.32 5.66 4.61
CA VAL A 154 -28.70 6.97 4.42
C VAL A 154 -29.42 7.75 3.33
N GLY A 155 -29.77 7.10 2.21
CA GLY A 155 -30.52 7.71 1.12
C GLY A 155 -31.88 8.27 1.57
N VAL A 156 -32.63 7.50 2.37
CA VAL A 156 -33.93 7.95 2.91
C VAL A 156 -33.76 9.12 3.88
N LEU A 157 -32.76 9.09 4.76
CA LEU A 157 -32.49 10.20 5.70
C LEU A 157 -32.15 11.50 4.95
N LEU A 158 -31.28 11.42 3.95
CA LEU A 158 -30.91 12.58 3.12
C LEU A 158 -32.13 13.14 2.36
N LEU A 159 -32.95 12.25 1.78
CA LEU A 159 -34.16 12.65 1.08
C LEU A 159 -35.16 13.34 2.03
N ALA A 160 -35.34 12.81 3.25
CA ALA A 160 -36.20 13.42 4.25
C ALA A 160 -35.70 14.82 4.66
N LEU A 161 -34.41 14.99 4.90
CA LEU A 161 -33.81 16.29 5.20
C LEU A 161 -34.00 17.30 4.08
N LEU A 162 -33.83 16.87 2.82
CA LEU A 162 -34.05 17.71 1.65
C LEU A 162 -35.52 18.17 1.60
N LEU A 163 -36.47 17.23 1.76
CA LEU A 163 -37.90 17.54 1.74
C LEU A 163 -38.31 18.49 2.87
N VAL A 164 -37.75 18.34 4.07
CA VAL A 164 -38.00 19.26 5.19
C VAL A 164 -37.48 20.66 4.87
N ASN A 165 -36.24 20.78 4.38
CA ASN A 165 -35.67 22.08 4.00
C ASN A 165 -36.47 22.74 2.87
N LEU A 166 -36.81 21.98 1.83
CA LEU A 166 -37.63 22.45 0.72
C LEU A 166 -39.01 22.90 1.22
N GLY A 167 -39.64 22.11 2.09
CA GLY A 167 -40.93 22.43 2.70
C GLY A 167 -40.89 23.71 3.52
N CYS A 168 -39.85 23.91 4.34
CA CYS A 168 -39.64 25.14 5.10
C CYS A 168 -39.45 26.36 4.20
N SER A 169 -38.65 26.24 3.13
CA SER A 169 -38.46 27.32 2.16
C SER A 169 -39.75 27.67 1.42
N LEU A 170 -40.51 26.67 0.97
CA LEU A 170 -41.80 26.86 0.31
C LEU A 170 -42.81 27.51 1.26
N TYR A 171 -42.87 27.06 2.53
CA TYR A 171 -43.74 27.65 3.54
C TYR A 171 -43.43 29.13 3.75
N TYR A 172 -42.15 29.49 3.91
CA TYR A 172 -41.74 30.89 4.07
C TYR A 172 -42.10 31.75 2.86
N PHE A 173 -41.91 31.22 1.64
CA PHE A 173 -42.20 31.95 0.41
C PHE A 173 -43.70 32.17 0.21
N PHE A 174 -44.53 31.14 0.42
CA PHE A 174 -45.98 31.24 0.22
C PHE A 174 -46.70 31.95 1.36
N TRP A 175 -46.13 31.94 2.57
CA TRP A 175 -46.71 32.59 3.73
C TRP A 175 -45.77 33.67 4.31
N PRO A 176 -45.52 34.76 3.55
CA PRO A 176 -44.67 35.84 4.04
C PRO A 176 -45.35 36.46 5.27
N VAL A 177 -44.70 36.37 6.42
CA VAL A 177 -45.14 37.05 7.64
C VAL A 177 -45.08 38.54 7.36
N GLU A 178 -46.24 39.20 7.24
CA GLU A 178 -46.32 40.66 7.13
C GLU A 178 -45.57 41.25 8.31
N LYS A 179 -44.46 41.95 8.03
CA LYS A 179 -43.75 42.71 9.04
C LYS A 179 -44.61 43.92 9.38
N GLU A 180 -45.27 43.90 10.53
CA GLU A 180 -45.86 45.11 11.08
C GLU A 180 -44.78 46.19 11.21
N LYS A 181 -45.12 47.40 10.71
CA LYS A 181 -44.29 48.60 10.70
C LYS A 181 -44.05 49.15 12.10
#